data_AF-A0A482VRF0-F1
#
_entry.id   AF-A0A482VRF0-F1
#
_cell.length_a   1.000
_cell.length_b   1.000
_cell.length_c   1.000
_cell.angle_alpha   90.00
_cell.angle_beta   90.00
_cell.angle_gamma   90.00
#
_symmetry.space_group_name_H-M   'P 1'
#
loop_
_entity.id
_entity.type
_entity.pdbx_description
1 polymer ?
#
loop_
_entity_poly.entity_id
_entity_poly.type
_entity_poly.pdbx_seq_one_letter_code
_entity_poly.pdbx_strand_id
1 'polypeptide(L)'
;MLLPCRRCEDAEECNRPPPDLCIWGENKDYCGRRVCSKGPGEKCGDKFNILGTCGEGMWCSIKDNRCHGCFIPTMACYPDE
;
A
#
# COMPACT_ATOMS: atom_id res chain seq x y z
N MET A 1 -4.72 8.11 24.01
CA MET A 1 -4.91 7.65 22.62
C MET A 1 -3.55 7.71 21.95
N LEU A 2 -2.85 6.59 21.78
CA LEU A 2 -1.64 6.57 20.97
C LEU A 2 -2.06 6.68 19.50
N LEU A 3 -1.57 7.70 18.80
CA LEU A 3 -1.59 7.68 17.35
C LEU A 3 -0.76 6.47 16.90
N PRO A 4 -1.24 5.68 15.93
CA PRO A 4 -0.55 4.47 15.46
C PRO A 4 0.83 4.78 14.85
N CYS A 5 1.13 6.05 14.56
CA CYS A 5 2.42 6.49 14.07
C CYS A 5 2.70 7.98 14.33
N ARG A 6 3.98 8.34 14.18
CA ARG A 6 4.47 9.73 14.17
C ARG A 6 4.10 10.38 12.83
N ARG A 7 3.52 11.58 12.84
CA ARG A 7 3.43 12.40 11.61
C ARG A 7 4.83 12.75 11.10
N CYS A 8 4.95 13.12 9.83
CA CYS A 8 6.19 13.71 9.33
C CYS A 8 6.45 15.05 10.02
N GLU A 9 7.71 15.37 10.29
CA GLU A 9 8.14 16.66 10.84
C GLU A 9 8.05 17.76 9.78
N ASP A 10 8.40 17.43 8.53
CA ASP A 10 8.34 18.33 7.39
C ASP A 10 7.91 17.61 6.10
N ALA A 11 7.80 18.39 5.02
CA ALA A 11 7.42 17.87 3.71
C ALA A 11 8.52 16.97 3.09
N GLU A 12 9.78 17.16 3.45
CA GLU A 12 10.88 16.37 2.92
C GLU A 12 10.86 14.95 3.48
N GLU A 13 10.66 14.79 4.79
CA GLU A 13 10.50 13.48 5.44
C GLU A 13 9.34 12.70 4.80
N CYS A 14 8.21 13.37 4.57
CA CYS A 14 7.03 12.76 3.97
C CYS A 14 7.20 12.37 2.51
N ASN A 15 8.05 13.09 1.76
CA ASN A 15 8.30 12.86 0.34
C ASN A 15 9.59 12.06 0.08
N ARG A 16 10.31 11.64 1.13
CA ARG A 16 11.46 10.75 0.99
C ARG A 16 11.04 9.47 0.26
N PRO A 17 11.76 9.05 -0.79
CA PRO A 17 11.43 7.83 -1.51
C PRO A 17 11.55 6.60 -0.58
N PRO A 18 10.76 5.54 -0.82
CA PRO A 18 10.93 4.27 -0.14
C PRO A 18 12.36 3.73 -0.34
N PRO A 19 12.92 2.99 0.64
CA PRO A 19 14.27 2.42 0.51
C PRO A 19 14.34 1.32 -0.56
N ASP A 20 13.22 0.65 -0.81
CA ASP A 20 13.10 -0.46 -1.75
C ASP A 20 12.57 -0.01 -3.11
N LEU A 21 12.89 -0.76 -4.17
CA LEU A 21 12.30 -0.55 -5.49
C LEU A 21 10.83 -0.99 -5.48
N CYS A 22 9.91 -0.03 -5.67
CA CYS A 22 8.49 -0.29 -5.61
C CYS A 22 7.93 -0.82 -6.95
N ILE A 23 8.05 -2.13 -7.14
CA ILE A 23 7.59 -2.83 -8.36
C ILE A 23 6.08 -2.69 -8.64
N TRP A 24 5.26 -2.44 -7.60
CA TRP A 24 3.81 -2.25 -7.70
C TRP A 24 3.39 -0.77 -7.54
N GLY A 25 4.34 0.14 -7.74
CA GLY A 25 4.16 1.57 -7.52
C GLY A 25 4.25 1.97 -6.06
N GLU A 26 4.11 3.26 -5.83
CA GLU A 26 4.21 3.86 -4.50
C GLU A 26 2.84 4.33 -3.99
N ASN A 27 2.69 4.37 -2.68
CA ASN A 27 1.54 4.91 -2.00
C ASN A 27 1.96 5.76 -0.80
N LYS A 28 1.00 6.36 -0.10
CA LYS A 28 1.22 6.95 1.21
C LYS A 28 0.63 6.07 2.30
N ASP A 29 1.41 5.85 3.36
CA ASP A 29 0.89 5.22 4.56
C ASP A 29 -0.10 6.14 5.29
N TYR A 30 -0.73 5.63 6.36
CA TYR A 30 -1.65 6.42 7.19
C TYR A 30 -1.01 7.70 7.78
N CYS A 31 0.31 7.76 7.83
CA CYS A 31 1.09 8.85 8.41
C CYS A 31 1.51 9.88 7.36
N GLY A 32 1.27 9.60 6.07
CA GLY A 32 1.61 10.44 4.93
C GLY A 32 2.99 10.18 4.31
N ARG A 33 3.73 9.17 4.78
CA ARG A 33 5.04 8.80 4.23
C ARG A 33 4.88 7.96 2.97
N ARG A 34 5.75 8.17 1.99
CA ARG A 34 5.82 7.30 0.80
C ARG A 34 6.27 5.89 1.20
N VAL A 35 5.55 4.89 0.71
CA VAL A 35 5.80 3.46 0.92
C VAL A 35 5.55 2.70 -0.38
N CYS A 36 6.13 1.51 -0.53
CA CYS A 36 5.79 0.66 -1.67
C CYS A 36 4.39 0.08 -1.51
N SER A 37 3.64 0.07 -2.60
CA SER A 37 2.34 -0.59 -2.70
C SER A 37 2.48 -2.12 -2.70
N LYS A 38 1.40 -2.78 -2.33
CA LYS A 38 1.26 -4.25 -2.34
C LYS A 38 0.84 -4.76 -3.71
N GLY A 39 1.41 -5.90 -4.08
CA GLY A 39 1.17 -6.58 -5.34
C GLY A 39 0.00 -7.55 -5.31
N PRO A 40 -0.35 -8.12 -6.47
CA PRO A 40 -1.44 -9.08 -6.58
C PRO A 40 -1.27 -10.27 -5.61
N GLY A 41 -2.31 -10.56 -4.82
CA GLY A 41 -2.34 -11.66 -3.86
C GLY A 41 -1.56 -11.42 -2.56
N GLU A 42 -0.84 -10.32 -2.43
CA GLU A 42 -0.18 -9.93 -1.19
C GLU A 42 -1.19 -9.46 -0.13
N LYS A 43 -0.83 -9.60 1.15
CA LYS A 43 -1.66 -9.10 2.25
C LYS A 43 -1.72 -7.57 2.25
N CYS A 44 -2.89 -7.03 2.59
CA CYS A 44 -3.18 -5.60 2.62
C CYS A 44 -4.22 -5.26 3.70
N GLY A 45 -4.46 -3.96 3.91
CA GLY A 45 -5.54 -3.46 4.74
C GLY A 45 -5.24 -3.55 6.25
N ASP A 46 -6.24 -4.00 7.01
CA ASP A 46 -6.34 -3.85 8.47
C ASP A 46 -6.49 -2.37 8.90
N LYS A 47 -6.61 -2.12 10.20
CA LYS A 47 -6.79 -0.80 10.77
C LYS A 47 -5.63 0.09 10.35
N PHE A 48 -5.95 1.25 9.75
CA PHE A 48 -4.96 2.21 9.23
C PHE A 48 -4.05 1.67 8.12
N ASN A 49 -4.46 0.62 7.40
CA ASN A 49 -3.66 -0.01 6.35
C ASN A 49 -2.27 -0.46 6.83
N ILE A 50 -2.14 -0.95 8.07
CA ILE A 50 -0.84 -1.41 8.62
C ILE A 50 -0.22 -2.55 7.82
N LEU A 51 -1.04 -3.33 7.09
CA LEU A 51 -0.56 -4.38 6.20
C LEU A 51 -0.20 -3.86 4.81
N GLY A 52 -0.44 -2.57 4.54
CA GLY A 52 -0.16 -1.89 3.28
C GLY A 52 -1.40 -1.71 2.40
N THR A 53 -1.21 -0.93 1.33
CA THR A 53 -2.23 -0.59 0.34
C THR A 53 -1.85 -1.20 -1.00
N CYS A 54 -2.83 -1.71 -1.73
CA CYS A 54 -2.60 -2.30 -3.06
C CYS A 54 -2.14 -1.25 -4.09
N GLY A 55 -1.38 -1.71 -5.07
CA GLY A 55 -0.99 -0.92 -6.24
C GLY A 55 -2.16 -0.53 -7.13
N GLU A 56 -1.89 0.34 -8.10
CA GLU A 56 -2.89 0.92 -8.99
C GLU A 56 -3.74 -0.13 -9.71
N GLY A 57 -5.06 0.03 -9.66
CA GLY A 57 -6.04 -0.89 -10.28
C GLY A 57 -6.42 -2.12 -9.47
N MET A 58 -5.84 -2.29 -8.28
CA MET A 58 -6.17 -3.36 -7.34
C MET A 58 -6.91 -2.82 -6.12
N TRP A 59 -7.63 -3.70 -5.42
CA TRP A 59 -8.29 -3.37 -4.16
C TRP A 59 -7.97 -4.42 -3.10
N CYS A 60 -8.05 -4.01 -1.83
CA CYS A 60 -7.90 -4.93 -0.72
C CYS A 60 -9.24 -5.62 -0.42
N SER A 61 -9.32 -6.95 -0.60
CA SER A 61 -10.54 -7.69 -0.31
C SER A 61 -10.72 -7.88 1.19
N ILE A 62 -11.93 -7.58 1.67
CA ILE A 62 -12.30 -7.78 3.09
C ILE A 62 -12.46 -9.26 3.47
N LYS A 63 -12.54 -10.17 2.48
CA LYS A 63 -12.75 -11.60 2.73
C LYS A 63 -11.45 -12.29 3.21
N ASP A 64 -10.32 -11.94 2.60
CA ASP A 64 -9.03 -12.61 2.81
C ASP A 64 -7.87 -11.64 3.13
N ASN A 65 -8.14 -10.33 3.13
CA ASN A 65 -7.15 -9.26 3.30
C ASN A 65 -6.01 -9.34 2.29
N ARG A 66 -6.31 -9.65 1.03
CA ARG A 66 -5.34 -9.66 -0.07
C ARG A 66 -5.67 -8.66 -1.16
N CYS A 67 -4.67 -8.32 -1.98
CA CYS A 67 -4.87 -7.47 -3.15
C CYS A 67 -5.45 -8.28 -4.31
N HIS A 68 -6.66 -7.91 -4.72
CA HIS A 68 -7.40 -8.48 -5.83
C HIS A 68 -7.46 -7.51 -7.01
N GLY A 69 -7.75 -8.02 -8.20
CA GLY A 69 -7.73 -7.26 -9.44
C GLY A 69 -6.40 -7.33 -10.16
N CYS A 70 -6.14 -6.35 -11.04
CA CYS A 70 -4.94 -6.33 -11.88
C CYS A 70 -4.17 -5.03 -11.68
N PHE A 71 -2.85 -5.14 -11.53
CA PHE A 71 -1.98 -3.99 -11.55
C PHE A 71 -1.92 -3.41 -12.96
N ILE A 72 -2.44 -2.20 -13.16
CA ILE A 72 -2.66 -1.62 -14.50
C ILE A 72 -1.39 -1.59 -15.37
N PRO A 73 -0.22 -1.16 -14.88
CA PRO A 73 0.96 -1.03 -15.72
C PRO A 73 1.48 -2.34 -16.34
N THR A 74 1.29 -3.48 -15.68
CA THR A 74 1.80 -4.78 -16.16
C THR A 74 0.72 -5.80 -16.44
N MET A 75 -0.53 -5.51 -16.07
CA MET A 75 -1.67 -6.43 -16.11
C MET A 75 -1.43 -7.72 -15.31
N ALA A 76 -0.56 -7.69 -14.29
CA ALA A 76 -0.42 -8.80 -13.34
C ALA A 76 -1.63 -8.83 -12.40
N CYS A 77 -2.32 -9.97 -12.32
CA CYS A 77 -3.60 -10.08 -11.63
C CYS A 77 -3.60 -11.11 -10.50
N TYR A 78 -4.52 -10.91 -9.55
CA TYR A 78 -4.94 -11.93 -8.58
C TYR A 78 -6.47 -12.06 -8.66
N PRO A 79 -7.00 -13.28 -8.85
CA PRO A 79 -8.41 -13.51 -9.09
C PRO A 79 -9.25 -13.25 -7.84
N ASP A 80 -10.43 -12.65 -8.04
CA ASP A 80 -11.47 -12.52 -7.01
C ASP A 80 -12.22 -13.87 -6.89
N GLU A 81 -12.17 -14.47 -5.70
CA GLU A 81 -12.93 -15.69 -5.35
C GLU A 81 -14.26 -15.36 -4.64
#